data_AF-A0A938TJR1-F1
#
_entry.id   AF-A0A938TJR1-F1
#
_cell.length_a   1.000
_cell.length_b   1.000
_cell.length_c   1.000
_cell.angle_alpha   90.00
_cell.angle_beta   90.00
_cell.angle_gamma   90.00
#
_symmetry.space_group_name_H-M   'P 1'
#
loop_
_entity.id
_entity.type
_entity.pdbx_description
1 polymer ?
#
loop_
_entity_poly.entity_id
_entity_poly.type
_entity_poly.pdbx_seq_one_letter_code
_entity_poly.pdbx_strand_id
1 'polypeptide(L)'
;MAMPQEPQNTLDPDPVIDRSLKHSVRDGVYYSAMMGSAENYFSAFAVFLKATTTQVGVLASLPPLLASFSQVASAWLGRRLRKRKEIIVAGALLQALSLLPLTVLPIWYPDLALPLLILFAVVYFVGPNLGSPQWGSLMGDLVRESRRGRFFALRTQLSSLANFTALGLAGLILHLFAGWELTAWGFITIFALASLFRALSAWHLGQM
;
A
#
# COMPACT_ATOMS: atom_id res chain seq x y z
N MET A 1 -6.64 33.03 46.23
CA MET A 1 -5.75 31.85 46.18
C MET A 1 -6.42 30.85 45.24
N ALA A 2 -6.07 30.87 43.95
CA ALA A 2 -6.67 29.95 42.97
C ALA A 2 -6.09 28.56 43.23
N MET A 3 -6.95 27.55 43.40
CA MET A 3 -6.50 26.17 43.52
C MET A 3 -5.76 25.77 42.23
N PRO A 4 -4.60 25.10 42.32
CA PRO A 4 -3.98 24.49 41.16
C PRO A 4 -4.98 23.51 40.54
N GLN A 5 -5.24 23.64 39.24
CA GLN A 5 -5.99 22.63 38.50
C GLN A 5 -5.20 21.31 38.61
N GLU A 6 -5.82 20.28 39.18
CA GLU A 6 -5.26 18.94 39.19
C GLU A 6 -4.89 18.54 37.75
N PRO A 7 -3.71 17.95 37.51
CA PRO A 7 -3.37 17.46 36.19
C PRO A 7 -4.40 16.41 35.81
N GLN A 8 -5.20 16.70 34.77
CA GLN A 8 -6.14 15.76 34.18
C GLN A 8 -5.41 14.44 33.99
N ASN A 9 -5.88 13.43 34.72
CA ASN A 9 -5.29 12.10 34.70
C ASN A 9 -5.59 11.47 33.33
N THR A 10 -4.72 11.71 32.35
CA THR A 10 -4.82 11.25 30.93
C THR A 10 -4.61 9.74 30.77
N LEU A 11 -4.93 8.96 31.80
CA LEU A 11 -4.69 7.52 31.86
C LEU A 11 -5.78 6.69 31.17
N ASP A 12 -6.98 7.24 30.99
CA ASP A 12 -8.05 6.53 30.29
C ASP A 12 -7.79 6.48 28.77
N PRO A 13 -7.97 5.30 28.13
CA PRO A 13 -7.86 5.19 26.68
C PRO A 13 -8.93 6.07 26.02
N ASP A 14 -8.51 7.05 25.22
CA ASP A 14 -9.45 7.78 24.36
C ASP A 14 -10.07 6.77 23.37
N PRO A 15 -11.40 6.53 23.43
CA PRO A 15 -12.07 5.54 22.59
C PRO A 15 -11.97 5.88 21.10
N VAL A 16 -11.81 7.16 20.75
CA VAL A 16 -11.60 7.60 19.37
C VAL A 16 -10.21 7.16 18.89
N ILE A 17 -9.17 7.38 19.71
CA ILE A 17 -7.80 6.99 19.38
C ILE A 17 -7.69 5.46 19.26
N ASP A 18 -8.28 4.69 20.18
CA ASP A 18 -8.26 3.23 20.12
C ASP A 18 -8.93 2.70 18.83
N ARG A 19 -10.04 3.32 18.42
CA ARG A 19 -10.71 3.00 17.16
C ARG A 19 -9.81 3.30 15.95
N SER A 20 -9.16 4.47 15.90
CA SER A 20 -8.23 4.82 14.83
C SER A 20 -7.03 3.88 14.77
N LEU A 21 -6.50 3.45 15.93
CA LEU A 21 -5.41 2.46 16.00
C LEU A 21 -5.84 1.08 15.49
N LYS A 22 -7.06 0.62 15.80
CA LYS A 22 -7.62 -0.62 15.23
C LYS A 22 -7.75 -0.53 13.71
N HIS A 23 -8.18 0.62 13.19
CA HIS A 23 -8.23 0.86 11.74
C HIS A 23 -6.82 0.87 11.11
N SER A 24 -5.81 1.43 11.78
CA SER A 24 -4.41 1.40 11.33
C SER A 24 -3.82 -0.02 11.24
N VAL A 25 -4.19 -0.91 12.16
CA VAL A 25 -3.78 -2.33 12.10
C VAL A 25 -4.44 -3.03 10.91
N ARG A 26 -5.76 -2.82 10.72
CA ARG A 26 -6.49 -3.42 9.59
C ARG A 26 -5.99 -2.90 8.25
N ASP A 27 -5.76 -1.59 8.13
CA ASP A 27 -5.07 -0.98 6.99
C ASP A 27 -3.76 -1.71 6.68
N GLY A 28 -2.89 -1.88 7.69
CA GLY A 28 -1.60 -2.56 7.53
C GLY A 28 -1.73 -3.97 6.99
N VAL A 29 -2.75 -4.73 7.42
CA VAL A 29 -3.05 -6.07 6.91
C VAL A 29 -3.46 -6.03 5.43
N TYR A 30 -4.42 -5.17 5.06
CA TYR A 30 -4.89 -5.08 3.67
C TYR A 30 -3.83 -4.52 2.72
N TYR A 31 -3.06 -3.53 3.15
CA TYR A 31 -1.92 -3.01 2.40
C TYR A 31 -0.87 -4.10 2.16
N SER A 32 -0.54 -4.88 3.18
CA SER A 32 0.40 -5.99 3.06
C SER A 32 -0.12 -7.14 2.20
N ALA A 33 -1.42 -7.45 2.25
CA ALA A 33 -2.04 -8.42 1.36
C ALA A 33 -1.95 -7.97 -0.12
N MET A 34 -2.18 -6.68 -0.38
CA MET A 34 -1.99 -6.08 -1.70
C MET A 34 -0.54 -6.23 -2.19
N MET A 35 0.46 -5.92 -1.37
CA MET A 35 1.88 -6.11 -1.75
C MET A 35 2.19 -7.59 -2.05
N GLY A 36 1.65 -8.48 -1.22
CA GLY A 36 1.74 -9.93 -1.37
C GLY A 36 1.23 -10.42 -2.72
N SER A 37 0.08 -9.91 -3.16
CA SER A 37 -0.58 -10.35 -4.39
C SER A 37 -0.17 -9.61 -5.67
N ALA A 38 0.27 -8.35 -5.59
CA ALA A 38 0.63 -7.56 -6.78
C ALA A 38 2.12 -7.20 -6.84
N GLU A 39 2.62 -6.42 -5.88
CA GLU A 39 3.97 -5.83 -5.95
C GLU A 39 5.06 -6.89 -6.13
N ASN A 40 4.96 -7.99 -5.37
CA ASN A 40 5.88 -9.12 -5.47
C ASN A 40 5.84 -9.85 -6.83
N TYR A 41 4.78 -9.64 -7.62
CA TYR A 41 4.55 -10.28 -8.91
C TYR A 41 4.81 -9.38 -10.12
N PHE A 42 5.15 -8.09 -9.93
CA PHE A 42 5.43 -7.19 -11.06
C PHE A 42 6.57 -7.70 -11.96
N SER A 43 7.66 -8.21 -11.38
CA SER A 43 8.76 -8.79 -12.15
C SER A 43 8.35 -10.07 -12.87
N ALA A 44 7.58 -10.95 -12.23
CA ALA A 44 7.07 -12.17 -12.86
C ALA A 44 6.12 -11.84 -14.02
N PHE A 45 5.27 -10.83 -13.86
CA PHE A 45 4.39 -10.32 -14.90
C PHE A 45 5.17 -9.73 -16.07
N ALA A 46 6.24 -8.96 -15.81
CA ALA A 46 7.11 -8.46 -16.87
C ALA A 46 7.76 -9.60 -17.67
N VAL A 47 8.23 -10.65 -17.00
CA VAL A 47 8.77 -11.86 -17.67
C VAL A 47 7.70 -12.56 -18.50
N PHE A 48 6.47 -12.67 -17.99
CA PHE A 48 5.33 -13.18 -18.75
C PHE A 48 5.06 -12.36 -20.03
N LEU A 49 5.24 -11.04 -19.97
CA LEU A 49 5.19 -10.12 -21.11
C LEU A 49 6.47 -10.15 -21.98
N LYS A 50 7.35 -11.14 -21.79
CA LYS A 50 8.61 -11.33 -22.52
C LYS A 50 9.62 -10.19 -22.33
N ALA A 51 9.60 -9.51 -21.18
CA ALA A 51 10.60 -8.49 -20.85
C ALA A 51 12.01 -9.08 -20.75
N THR A 52 13.00 -8.32 -21.21
CA THR A 52 14.42 -8.65 -21.04
C THR A 52 14.87 -8.44 -19.59
N THR A 53 15.99 -9.05 -19.19
CA THR A 53 16.58 -8.87 -17.86
C THR A 53 16.83 -7.40 -17.53
N THR A 54 17.29 -6.61 -18.51
CA THR A 54 17.50 -5.16 -18.35
C THR A 54 16.19 -4.44 -18.06
N GLN A 55 15.11 -4.78 -18.78
CA GLN A 55 13.80 -4.17 -18.57
C GLN A 55 13.20 -4.53 -17.20
N VAL A 56 13.39 -5.77 -16.73
CA VAL A 56 13.00 -6.17 -15.36
C VAL A 56 13.81 -5.38 -14.33
N GLY A 57 15.12 -5.18 -14.56
CA GLY A 57 15.96 -4.34 -13.71
C GLY A 57 15.49 -2.88 -13.64
N VAL A 58 15.09 -2.31 -14.78
CA VAL A 58 14.46 -0.97 -14.85
C VAL A 58 13.15 -0.95 -14.07
N LEU A 59 12.27 -1.93 -14.26
CA LEU A 59 11.00 -2.02 -13.54
C LEU A 59 11.20 -2.14 -12.01
N ALA A 60 12.24 -2.82 -11.56
CA ALA A 60 12.53 -2.98 -10.13
C ALA A 60 13.12 -1.72 -9.48
N SER A 61 13.79 -0.86 -10.26
CA SER A 61 14.59 0.25 -9.71
C SER A 61 14.01 1.64 -10.03
N LEU A 62 13.55 1.86 -11.26
CA LEU A 62 13.10 3.17 -11.71
C LEU A 62 11.81 3.62 -11.00
N PRO A 63 10.76 2.78 -10.85
CA PRO A 63 9.55 3.17 -10.13
C PRO A 63 9.77 3.64 -8.68
N PRO A 64 10.44 2.87 -7.79
CA PRO A 64 10.68 3.34 -6.43
C PRO A 64 11.61 4.56 -6.37
N LEU A 65 12.59 4.66 -7.28
CA LEU A 65 13.47 5.83 -7.38
C LEU A 65 12.67 7.10 -7.68
N LEU A 66 11.87 7.08 -8.75
CA LEU A 66 11.06 8.24 -9.16
C LEU A 66 10.00 8.57 -8.11
N ALA A 67 9.37 7.56 -7.53
CA ALA A 67 8.38 7.75 -6.48
C ALA A 67 8.96 8.34 -5.20
N SER A 68 10.23 8.11 -4.87
CA SER A 68 10.86 8.68 -3.66
C SER A 68 10.86 10.21 -3.66
N PHE A 69 10.92 10.87 -4.82
CA PHE A 69 10.79 12.32 -4.92
C PHE A 69 9.42 12.83 -4.47
N SER A 70 8.37 12.00 -4.56
CA SER A 70 7.04 12.37 -4.09
C SER A 70 6.97 12.50 -2.56
N GLN A 71 7.91 11.93 -1.79
CA GLN A 71 8.00 12.17 -0.35
C GLN A 71 8.32 13.64 -0.03
N VAL A 72 9.13 14.31 -0.85
CA VAL A 72 9.42 15.75 -0.72
C VAL A 72 8.15 16.57 -0.98
N ALA A 73 7.41 16.22 -2.03
CA ALA A 73 6.12 16.83 -2.33
C ALA A 73 5.11 16.61 -1.20
N SER A 74 5.09 15.41 -0.60
CA SER A 74 4.25 15.09 0.56
C SER A 74 4.54 16.02 1.74
N ALA A 75 5.81 16.22 2.12
CA ALA A 75 6.19 17.10 3.23
C ALA A 75 5.76 18.56 2.99
N TRP A 76 5.88 19.04 1.76
CA TRP A 76 5.38 20.37 1.38
C TRP A 76 3.85 20.46 1.46
N LEU A 77 3.15 19.44 0.94
CA LEU A 77 1.69 19.41 0.89
C LEU A 77 1.08 19.30 2.29
N GLY A 78 1.68 18.50 3.17
CA GLY A 78 1.29 18.38 4.58
C GLY A 78 1.36 19.71 5.33
N ARG A 79 2.41 20.52 5.09
CA ARG A 79 2.54 21.86 5.67
C ARG A 79 1.49 22.84 5.15
N ARG A 80 1.17 22.79 3.86
CA ARG A 80 0.21 23.71 3.22
C ARG A 80 -1.25 23.37 3.49
N LEU A 81 -1.63 22.11 3.29
CA LEU A 81 -3.02 21.69 3.39
C LEU A 81 -3.45 21.35 4.81
N ARG A 82 -2.52 20.98 5.71
CA ARG A 82 -2.78 20.50 7.07
C ARG A 82 -3.80 19.34 7.17
N LYS A 83 -4.04 18.67 6.04
CA LYS A 83 -5.02 17.59 5.82
C LYS A 83 -4.30 16.26 5.62
N ARG A 84 -3.66 15.78 6.69
CA ARG A 84 -2.77 14.59 6.64
C ARG A 84 -3.53 13.36 6.15
N LYS A 85 -4.73 13.12 6.66
CA LYS A 85 -5.54 11.96 6.32
C LYS A 85 -5.92 11.92 4.84
N GLU A 86 -6.33 13.05 4.30
CA GLU A 86 -6.76 13.17 2.91
C GLU A 86 -5.60 12.90 1.94
N ILE A 87 -4.38 13.32 2.28
CA ILE A 87 -3.18 13.02 1.49
C ILE A 87 -2.89 11.52 1.50
N ILE A 88 -2.99 10.87 2.68
CA ILE A 88 -2.76 9.43 2.84
C ILE A 88 -3.80 8.64 2.03
N VAL A 89 -5.08 8.99 2.14
CA VAL A 89 -6.17 8.32 1.42
C VAL A 89 -6.08 8.57 -0.09
N ALA A 90 -5.73 9.78 -0.53
CA ALA A 90 -5.53 10.07 -1.95
C ALA A 90 -4.38 9.24 -2.54
N GLY A 91 -3.23 9.16 -1.83
CA GLY A 91 -2.12 8.30 -2.24
C GLY A 91 -2.51 6.83 -2.28
N ALA A 92 -3.32 6.39 -1.32
CA ALA A 92 -3.87 5.05 -1.28
C ALA A 92 -4.77 4.69 -2.46
N LEU A 93 -5.69 5.59 -2.80
CA LEU A 93 -6.58 5.42 -3.94
C LEU A 93 -5.82 5.50 -5.27
N LEU A 94 -4.82 6.38 -5.38
CA LEU A 94 -3.95 6.44 -6.55
C LEU A 94 -3.27 5.08 -6.81
N GLN A 95 -2.73 4.47 -5.74
CA GLN A 95 -2.10 3.15 -5.81
C GLN A 95 -3.11 2.03 -6.16
N ALA A 96 -4.36 2.12 -5.68
CA ALA A 96 -5.40 1.15 -6.02
C ALA A 96 -5.79 1.25 -7.50
N LEU A 97 -5.98 2.48 -7.97
CA LEU A 97 -6.40 2.79 -9.33
C LEU A 97 -5.31 2.46 -10.36
N SER A 98 -4.02 2.63 -10.02
CA SER A 98 -2.92 2.29 -10.92
C SER A 98 -2.80 0.79 -11.19
N LEU A 99 -3.33 -0.07 -10.31
CA LEU A 99 -3.38 -1.52 -10.54
C LEU A 99 -4.45 -1.91 -11.57
N LEU A 100 -5.52 -1.12 -11.73
CA LEU A 100 -6.62 -1.47 -12.65
C LEU A 100 -6.14 -1.53 -14.11
N PRO A 101 -5.41 -0.54 -14.66
CA PRO A 101 -4.84 -0.66 -16.00
C PRO A 101 -3.98 -1.91 -16.19
N LEU A 102 -3.21 -2.32 -15.18
CA LEU A 102 -2.35 -3.52 -15.26
C LEU A 102 -3.14 -4.82 -15.47
N THR A 103 -4.41 -4.87 -15.03
CA THR A 103 -5.32 -6.00 -15.32
C THR A 103 -5.74 -6.07 -16.78
N VAL A 104 -5.66 -4.97 -17.53
CA VAL A 104 -6.22 -4.88 -18.89
C VAL A 104 -5.11 -4.99 -19.95
N LEU A 105 -3.87 -4.65 -19.60
CA LEU A 105 -2.72 -4.60 -20.51
C LEU A 105 -2.49 -5.87 -21.35
N PRO A 106 -2.50 -7.10 -20.77
CA PRO A 106 -2.20 -8.30 -21.54
C PRO A 106 -3.22 -8.61 -22.64
N ILE A 107 -4.47 -8.17 -22.48
CA ILE A 107 -5.57 -8.52 -23.38
C ILE A 107 -5.68 -7.49 -24.51
N TRP A 108 -5.56 -6.20 -24.20
CA TRP A 108 -5.96 -5.14 -25.13
C TRP A 108 -4.78 -4.48 -25.85
N TYR A 109 -3.59 -4.45 -25.24
CA TYR A 109 -2.43 -3.74 -25.78
C TYR A 109 -1.12 -4.51 -25.59
N PRO A 110 -0.98 -5.72 -26.19
CA PRO A 110 0.20 -6.57 -26.00
C PRO A 110 1.52 -5.87 -26.38
N ASP A 111 1.53 -5.05 -27.44
CA ASP A 111 2.74 -4.36 -27.90
C ASP A 111 3.22 -3.23 -26.98
N LEU A 112 2.29 -2.63 -26.22
CA LEU A 112 2.57 -1.55 -25.27
C LEU A 112 2.56 -2.02 -23.80
N ALA A 113 2.35 -3.32 -23.56
CA ALA A 113 2.13 -3.84 -22.22
C ALA A 113 3.30 -3.55 -21.28
N LEU A 114 4.55 -3.67 -21.75
CA LEU A 114 5.73 -3.44 -20.92
C LEU A 114 6.01 -1.95 -20.62
N PRO A 115 6.03 -1.02 -21.59
CA PRO A 115 6.11 0.41 -21.29
C PRO A 115 5.00 0.89 -20.36
N LEU A 116 3.75 0.42 -20.57
CA LEU A 116 2.63 0.78 -19.73
C LEU A 116 2.74 0.16 -18.32
N LEU A 117 3.25 -1.07 -18.19
CA LEU A 117 3.58 -1.66 -16.89
C LEU A 117 4.54 -0.78 -16.11
N ILE A 118 5.64 -0.33 -16.74
CA ILE A 118 6.61 0.56 -16.09
C ILE A 118 5.96 1.89 -15.68
N LEU A 119 5.19 2.52 -16.58
CA LEU A 119 4.49 3.77 -16.30
C LEU A 119 3.54 3.64 -15.11
N PHE A 120 2.67 2.62 -15.11
CA PHE A 120 1.72 2.41 -14.04
C PHE A 120 2.38 1.92 -12.75
N ALA A 121 3.52 1.23 -12.81
CA ALA A 121 4.33 0.94 -11.63
C ALA A 121 4.87 2.22 -11.00
N VAL A 122 5.34 3.20 -11.79
CA VAL A 122 5.75 4.51 -11.26
C VAL A 122 4.59 5.18 -10.52
N VAL A 123 3.41 5.25 -11.16
CA VAL A 123 2.20 5.83 -10.54
C VAL A 123 1.81 5.08 -9.27
N TYR A 124 1.89 3.75 -9.30
CA TYR A 124 1.64 2.88 -8.16
C TYR A 124 2.54 3.24 -6.97
N PHE A 125 3.85 3.41 -7.18
CA PHE A 125 4.78 3.73 -6.09
C PHE A 125 4.66 5.18 -5.60
N VAL A 126 4.20 6.13 -6.44
CA VAL A 126 3.96 7.52 -6.01
C VAL A 126 2.91 7.59 -4.90
N GLY A 127 1.85 6.79 -4.99
CA GLY A 127 0.77 6.74 -3.98
C GLY A 127 1.25 6.56 -2.53
N PRO A 128 1.92 5.44 -2.17
CA PRO A 128 2.41 5.19 -0.83
C PRO A 128 3.55 6.16 -0.44
N ASN A 129 4.37 6.63 -1.38
CA ASN A 129 5.40 7.63 -1.07
C ASN A 129 4.82 9.01 -0.74
N LEU A 130 3.65 9.37 -1.30
CA LEU A 130 2.89 10.53 -0.85
C LEU A 130 2.31 10.33 0.57
N GLY A 131 1.78 9.16 0.86
CA GLY A 131 1.10 8.88 2.14
C GLY A 131 2.04 8.63 3.32
N SER A 132 3.17 7.97 3.10
CA SER A 132 4.05 7.44 4.16
C SER A 132 4.53 8.50 5.16
N PRO A 133 5.06 9.68 4.74
CA PRO A 133 5.47 10.72 5.68
C PRO A 133 4.31 11.26 6.54
N GLN A 134 3.13 11.40 5.93
CA GLN A 134 1.94 11.90 6.63
C GLN A 134 1.40 10.86 7.61
N TRP A 135 1.40 9.58 7.24
CA TRP A 135 0.99 8.48 8.10
C TRP A 135 1.95 8.32 9.29
N GLY A 136 3.26 8.42 9.05
CA GLY A 136 4.27 8.38 10.11
C GLY A 136 4.07 9.50 11.13
N SER A 137 3.81 10.73 10.65
CA SER A 137 3.48 11.87 11.52
C SER A 137 2.18 11.64 12.31
N LEU A 138 1.12 11.16 11.66
CA LEU A 138 -0.16 10.86 12.31
C LEU A 138 -0.01 9.77 13.39
N MET A 139 0.78 8.74 13.12
CA MET A 139 1.05 7.68 14.10
C MET A 139 1.95 8.13 15.25
N GLY A 140 2.85 9.09 15.00
CA GLY A 140 3.62 9.73 16.06
C GLY A 140 2.73 10.39 17.11
N ASP A 141 1.63 11.00 16.68
CA ASP A 141 0.65 11.68 17.54
C ASP A 141 -0.32 10.68 18.21
N LEU A 142 -0.78 9.64 17.50
CA LEU A 142 -1.78 8.70 18.01
C LEU A 142 -1.19 7.61 18.93
N VAL A 143 0.04 7.17 18.68
CA VAL A 143 0.64 6.06 19.42
C VAL A 143 1.46 6.57 20.60
N ARG A 144 0.92 6.37 21.81
CA ARG A 144 1.60 6.65 23.08
C ARG A 144 2.98 6.02 23.13
N GLU A 145 3.96 6.78 23.59
CA GLU A 145 5.37 6.37 23.65
C GLU A 145 5.58 5.06 24.41
N SER A 146 4.92 4.90 25.57
CA SER A 146 5.03 3.69 26.41
C SER A 146 4.52 2.39 25.78
N ARG A 147 3.67 2.47 24.75
CA ARG A 147 3.11 1.30 24.05
C ARG A 147 3.53 1.22 22.59
N ARG A 148 4.38 2.14 22.13
CA ARG A 148 4.77 2.30 20.72
C ARG A 148 5.41 1.03 20.15
N GLY A 149 6.38 0.46 20.87
CA GLY A 149 7.03 -0.78 20.47
C GLY A 149 6.03 -1.94 20.32
N ARG A 150 5.15 -2.14 21.30
CA ARG A 150 4.15 -3.23 21.27
C ARG A 150 3.13 -3.06 20.14
N PHE A 151 2.66 -1.83 19.90
CA PHE A 151 1.73 -1.53 18.81
C PHE A 151 2.36 -1.85 17.44
N PHE A 152 3.55 -1.33 17.16
CA PHE A 152 4.21 -1.57 15.87
C PHE A 152 4.66 -3.02 15.71
N ALA A 153 5.06 -3.71 16.79
CA ALA A 153 5.36 -5.15 16.74
C ALA A 153 4.13 -5.96 16.31
N LEU A 154 2.96 -5.73 16.92
CA LEU A 154 1.71 -6.39 16.55
C LEU A 154 1.31 -6.07 15.11
N ARG A 155 1.33 -4.78 14.72
CA ARG A 155 0.99 -4.36 13.36
C ARG A 155 1.90 -5.03 12.34
N THR A 156 3.21 -5.00 12.55
CA THR A 156 4.20 -5.63 11.66
C THR A 156 4.03 -7.14 11.60
N GLN A 157 3.77 -7.82 12.72
CA GLN A 157 3.53 -9.27 12.73
C GLN A 157 2.33 -9.64 11.86
N LEU A 158 1.20 -8.95 12.03
CA LEU A 158 -0.01 -9.19 11.26
C LEU A 158 0.17 -8.83 9.78
N SER A 159 0.85 -7.71 9.48
CA SER A 159 1.23 -7.31 8.12
C SER A 159 2.11 -8.35 7.43
N SER A 160 3.15 -8.85 8.11
CA SER A 160 4.04 -9.86 7.55
C SER A 160 3.32 -11.17 7.26
N LEU A 161 2.46 -11.62 8.18
CA LEU A 161 1.63 -12.81 7.96
C LEU A 161 0.70 -12.62 6.75
N ALA A 162 0.02 -11.47 6.67
CA ALA A 162 -0.86 -11.15 5.54
C ALA A 162 -0.11 -11.12 4.20
N ASN A 163 1.07 -10.50 4.15
CA ASN A 163 1.92 -10.48 2.95
C ASN A 163 2.35 -11.90 2.54
N PHE A 164 2.83 -12.71 3.48
CA PHE A 164 3.25 -14.08 3.21
C PHE A 164 2.09 -14.96 2.71
N THR A 165 0.93 -14.90 3.39
CA THR A 165 -0.26 -15.64 2.98
C THR A 165 -0.76 -15.18 1.61
N ALA A 166 -0.83 -13.88 1.36
CA ALA A 166 -1.28 -13.34 0.08
C ALA A 166 -0.31 -13.67 -1.07
N LEU A 167 1.00 -13.68 -0.81
CA LEU A 167 2.03 -14.14 -1.76
C LEU A 167 1.80 -15.62 -2.12
N GLY A 168 1.66 -16.49 -1.13
CA GLY A 168 1.41 -17.92 -1.37
C GLY A 168 0.09 -18.18 -2.13
N LEU A 169 -0.99 -17.50 -1.75
CA LEU A 169 -2.30 -17.63 -2.42
C LEU A 169 -2.25 -17.10 -3.85
N ALA A 170 -1.62 -15.95 -4.10
CA ALA A 170 -1.45 -15.42 -5.45
C ALA A 170 -0.62 -16.36 -6.33
N GLY A 171 0.44 -16.96 -5.77
CA GLY A 171 1.23 -17.99 -6.45
C GLY A 171 0.43 -19.24 -6.79
N LEU A 172 -0.43 -19.70 -5.87
CA LEU A 172 -1.34 -20.82 -6.13
C LEU A 172 -2.34 -20.49 -7.24
N ILE A 173 -2.94 -19.30 -7.21
CA ILE A 173 -3.84 -18.82 -8.27
C ILE A 173 -3.10 -18.87 -9.61
N LEU A 174 -1.93 -18.25 -9.71
CA LEU A 174 -1.13 -18.26 -10.95
C LEU A 174 -0.78 -19.68 -11.40
N HIS A 175 -0.43 -20.58 -10.49
CA HIS A 175 -0.10 -21.97 -10.81
C HIS A 175 -1.30 -22.71 -11.41
N LEU A 176 -2.49 -22.57 -10.82
CA LEU A 176 -3.72 -23.20 -11.33
C LEU A 176 -4.09 -22.68 -12.71
N PHE A 177 -4.05 -21.36 -12.92
CA PHE A 177 -4.34 -20.74 -14.22
C PHE A 177 -3.31 -21.12 -15.28
N ALA A 178 -2.03 -21.25 -14.91
CA ALA A 178 -0.98 -21.70 -15.82
C ALA A 178 -1.20 -23.15 -16.29
N GLY A 179 -1.71 -24.02 -15.42
CA GLY A 179 -2.06 -25.40 -15.79
C GLY A 179 -3.16 -25.51 -16.84
N TRP A 180 -3.94 -24.45 -17.04
CA TRP A 180 -4.97 -24.35 -18.08
C TRP A 180 -4.56 -23.46 -19.25
N GLU A 181 -3.29 -23.06 -19.35
CA GLU A 181 -2.78 -22.10 -20.35
C GLU A 181 -3.44 -20.71 -20.27
N LEU A 182 -4.05 -20.37 -19.12
CA LEU A 182 -4.75 -19.11 -18.86
C LEU A 182 -3.94 -18.16 -17.96
N THR A 183 -2.61 -18.20 -18.03
CA THR A 183 -1.71 -17.42 -17.16
C THR A 183 -2.03 -15.93 -17.13
N ALA A 184 -2.45 -15.35 -18.26
CA ALA A 184 -2.91 -13.95 -18.32
C ALA A 184 -4.07 -13.70 -17.34
N TRP A 185 -5.09 -14.55 -17.33
CA TRP A 185 -6.23 -14.45 -16.41
C TRP A 185 -5.83 -14.64 -14.95
N GLY A 186 -4.78 -15.42 -14.67
CA GLY A 186 -4.18 -15.51 -13.34
C GLY A 186 -3.65 -14.15 -12.87
N PHE A 187 -2.86 -13.46 -13.71
CA PHE A 187 -2.35 -12.12 -13.40
C PHE A 187 -3.46 -11.08 -13.23
N ILE A 188 -4.50 -11.14 -14.07
CA ILE A 188 -5.68 -10.28 -13.96
C ILE A 188 -6.36 -10.46 -12.62
N THR A 189 -6.55 -11.72 -12.21
CA THR A 189 -7.21 -12.06 -10.95
C THR A 189 -6.41 -11.52 -9.76
N ILE A 190 -5.10 -11.76 -9.70
CA ILE A 190 -4.29 -11.30 -8.56
C ILE A 190 -4.19 -9.77 -8.49
N PHE A 191 -4.11 -9.07 -9.63
CA PHE A 191 -4.06 -7.60 -9.64
C PHE A 191 -5.41 -6.96 -9.32
N ALA A 192 -6.52 -7.57 -9.75
CA ALA A 192 -7.86 -7.14 -9.35
C ALA A 192 -8.08 -7.31 -7.84
N LEU A 193 -7.68 -8.46 -7.28
CA LEU A 193 -7.71 -8.71 -5.84
C LEU A 193 -6.82 -7.75 -5.06
N ALA A 194 -5.62 -7.47 -5.56
CA ALA A 194 -4.71 -6.50 -4.96
C ALA A 194 -5.29 -5.08 -4.97
N SER A 195 -5.92 -4.65 -6.07
CA SER A 195 -6.62 -3.37 -6.14
C SER A 195 -7.75 -3.29 -5.12
N LEU A 196 -8.53 -4.36 -4.96
CA LEU A 196 -9.57 -4.45 -3.92
C LEU A 196 -8.98 -4.34 -2.51
N PHE A 197 -7.94 -5.11 -2.19
CA PHE A 197 -7.25 -5.00 -0.90
C PHE A 197 -6.74 -3.57 -0.66
N ARG A 198 -6.20 -2.91 -1.69
CA ARG A 198 -5.75 -1.53 -1.58
C ARG A 198 -6.88 -0.56 -1.27
N ALA A 199 -8.04 -0.73 -1.92
CA ALA A 199 -9.23 0.08 -1.70
C ALA A 199 -9.81 -0.13 -0.29
N LEU A 200 -9.80 -1.37 0.23
CA LEU A 200 -10.18 -1.66 1.62
C LEU A 200 -9.23 -1.01 2.62
N SER A 201 -7.92 -1.03 2.35
CA SER A 201 -6.93 -0.27 3.14
C SER A 201 -7.22 1.23 3.09
N ALA A 202 -7.51 1.80 1.90
CA ALA A 202 -7.86 3.21 1.75
C ALA A 202 -9.10 3.61 2.55
N TRP A 203 -10.12 2.74 2.58
CA TRP A 203 -11.31 2.93 3.41
C TRP A 203 -10.94 2.96 4.90
N HIS A 204 -10.13 2.01 5.38
CA HIS A 204 -9.67 2.00 6.77
C HIS A 204 -8.85 3.25 7.14
N LEU A 205 -7.97 3.70 6.25
CA LEU A 205 -7.24 4.96 6.43
C LEU A 205 -8.17 6.17 6.53
N GLY A 206 -9.31 6.16 5.83
CA GLY A 206 -10.33 7.21 5.94
C GLY A 206 -11.09 7.21 7.27
N GLN A 207 -11.19 6.05 7.93
CA GLN A 207 -11.85 5.85 9.22
C GLN A 207 -10.94 6.11 10.43
N MET A 208 -9.66 6.41 10.20
CA MET A 208 -8.73 6.88 11.23
C MET A 208 -9.00 8.33 11.61
#